data_AF-A0A8T7K2L7-F1
#
_entry.id   AF-A0A8T7K2L7-F1
#
_cell.length_a   1.000
_cell.length_b   1.000
_cell.length_c   1.000
_cell.angle_alpha   90.00
_cell.angle_beta   90.00
_cell.angle_gamma   90.00
#
_symmetry.space_group_name_H-M   'P 1'
#
loop_
_entity.id
_entity.type
_entity.pdbx_description
1 polymer ?
#
loop_
_entity_poly.entity_id
_entity_poly.type
_entity_poly.pdbx_seq_one_letter_code
_entity_poly.pdbx_strand_id
1 'polypeptide(L)' 'MRALIQRVSKASVTVEGQTISKIGNGLLILLGIGRGDGEE' A
#
# COMPACT_ATOMS: atom_id res chain seq x y z
N MET A 1 4.77 10.40 -9.74
CA MET A 1 4.29 9.40 -8.77
C MET A 1 3.45 8.39 -9.52
N ARG A 2 3.49 7.10 -9.15
CA ARG A 2 2.60 6.09 -9.73
C ARG A 2 2.06 5.16 -8.65
N ALA A 3 0.79 4.80 -8.75
CA ALA A 3 0.14 3.89 -7.81
C ALA A 3 -0.49 2.70 -8.55
N LEU A 4 -0.27 1.48 -8.05
CA LEU A 4 -1.07 0.32 -8.39
C LEU A 4 -2.12 0.12 -7.29
N ILE A 5 -3.38 0.22 -7.68
CA ILE A 5 -4.51 0.14 -6.74
C ILE A 5 -5.19 -1.21 -6.89
N GLN A 6 -5.38 -1.89 -5.76
CA GLN A 6 -6.10 -3.16 -5.70
C GLN A 6 -7.31 -3.02 -4.78
N ARG A 7 -8.51 -3.29 -5.29
CA ARG A 7 -9.69 -3.46 -4.44
C ARG A 7 -9.60 -4.81 -3.73
N VAL A 8 -9.64 -4.80 -2.40
CA VAL A 8 -9.42 -5.97 -1.57
C VAL A 8 -10.57 -6.18 -0.59
N SER A 9 -10.85 -7.44 -0.25
CA SER A 9 -11.69 -7.77 0.90
C SER A 9 -10.92 -7.76 2.23
N LYS A 10 -9.59 -7.91 2.15
CA LYS A 10 -8.63 -7.79 3.25
C LYS A 10 -7.21 -7.58 2.71
N ALA A 11 -6.37 -6.90 3.47
CA ALA A 11 -4.91 -6.84 3.24
C ALA A 11 -4.16 -6.64 4.57
N SER A 12 -2.88 -7.03 4.62
CA SER A 12 -2.04 -6.88 5.81
C SER A 12 -0.56 -6.72 5.45
N VAL A 13 0.20 -6.09 6.36
CA VAL A 13 1.66 -6.01 6.29
C VAL A 13 2.23 -6.78 7.47
N THR A 14 3.19 -7.65 7.18
CA THR A 14 3.87 -8.50 8.15
C THR A 14 5.37 -8.30 8.04
N VAL A 15 6.05 -8.07 9.16
CA VAL A 15 7.50 -7.95 9.26
C VAL A 15 7.97 -8.95 10.31
N GLU A 16 8.97 -9.77 9.97
CA GLU A 16 9.50 -10.82 10.87
C GLU A 16 8.42 -11.75 11.45
N GLY A 17 7.39 -12.06 10.65
CA GLY A 17 6.27 -12.92 11.07
C GLY A 17 5.22 -12.23 11.95
N GLN A 18 5.44 -10.98 12.39
CA GLN A 18 4.47 -10.19 13.14
C GLN A 18 3.65 -9.28 12.23
N THR A 19 2.31 -9.33 12.34
CA THR A 19 1.43 -8.42 11.60
C THR A 19 1.48 -7.03 12.23
N ILE A 20 2.01 -6.05 11.49
CA ILE A 20 2.16 -4.67 11.96
C ILE A 20 0.97 -3.78 11.56
N SER A 21 0.24 -4.15 10.51
CA SER A 21 -0.95 -3.43 10.05
C SER A 21 -1.88 -4.35 9.25
N LYS A 22 -3.19 -4.07 9.30
CA LYS A 22 -4.21 -4.78 8.51
C LYS A 22 -5.42 -3.90 8.23
N ILE A 23 -6.08 -4.18 7.11
CA ILE A 23 -7.36 -3.57 6.71
C ILE A 23 -8.38 -4.64 6.33
N GLY A 24 -9.66 -4.31 6.44
CA GLY A 24 -10.78 -5.09 5.91
C GLY A 24 -11.08 -4.76 4.45
N ASN A 25 -12.37 -4.70 4.08
CA ASN A 25 -12.80 -4.26 2.75
C ASN A 25 -12.25 -2.85 2.44
N GLY A 26 -11.56 -2.68 1.33
CA GLY A 26 -10.96 -1.39 0.98
C GLY A 26 -10.05 -1.46 -0.24
N LEU A 27 -9.07 -0.56 -0.27
CA LEU A 27 -8.05 -0.48 -1.31
C LEU A 27 -6.66 -0.70 -0.71
N LEU A 28 -5.86 -1.55 -1.34
CA LEU A 28 -4.42 -1.64 -1.12
C LEU A 28 -3.73 -0.80 -2.20
N ILE A 29 -2.85 0.10 -1.77
CA ILE A 29 -2.11 1.01 -2.66
C ILE A 29 -0.63 0.63 -2.58
N LEU A 30 -0.08 0.14 -3.69
CA LEU A 30 1.37 0.01 -3.86
C LEU A 30 1.87 1.28 -4.55
N LEU A 31 2.61 2.10 -3.81
CA LEU A 31 3.06 3.42 -4.25
C LEU A 31 4.51 3.36 -4.73
N GLY A 32 4.75 3.78 -5.97
CA GLY A 32 6.07 3.99 -6.54
C GLY A 32 6.36 5.48 -6.68
N ILE A 33 7.49 5.91 -6.12
CA ILE A 33 8.00 7.28 -6.21
C ILE A 33 9.20 7.29 -7.15
N GLY A 34 9.13 8.12 -8.19
CA GLY A 34 10.18 8.31 -9.19
C GLY A 34 11.03 9.56 -8.93
N ARG A 35 12.13 9.70 -9.68
CA ARG A 35 12.93 10.94 -9.66
C ARG A 35 12.09 12.09 -10.22
N GLY A 36 12.07 13.22 -9.50
CA GLY A 36 11.30 14.40 -9.88
C GLY A 36 9.87 14.44 -9.34
N ASP A 37 9.43 13.40 -8.61
CA ASP A 37 8.20 13.49 -7.83
C ASP A 37 8.40 14.47 -6.67
N GLY A 38 7.47 15.41 -6.50
CA GLY A 38 7.47 16.44 -5.46
C GLY A 38 6.13 16.49 -4.72
N GLU A 39 5.89 17.58 -3.99
CA GLU A 39 4.68 17.78 -3.18
C GLU A 39 3.45 18.24 -3.98
N GLU A 40 3.61 18.58 -5.27
CA GLU A 40 2.56 19.11 -6.16
C GLU A 40 1.55 18.07 -6.66
#